data_AF-A0A7S4L215-F1
#
_entry.id   AF-A0A7S4L215-F1
#
_cell.length_a   1.000
_cell.length_b   1.000
_cell.length_c   1.000
_cell.angle_alpha   90.00
_cell.angle_beta   90.00
_cell.angle_gamma   90.00
#
_symmetry.space_group_name_H-M   'P 1'
#
loop_
_entity.id
_entity.type
_entity.pdbx_description
1 polymer ?
#
loop_
_entity_poly.entity_id
_entity_poly.type
_entity_poly.pdbx_seq_one_letter_code
_entity_poly.pdbx_strand_id
1 'polypeptide(L)'
;ELLILRQELTEEELQGNWFAPATAREVYEMYTKLDLDHNGLLSQEELLRYRGSYLTEAFVQRVFEESQTFNGYIDFKAFLDFVLAMEDKGSKSALHYFFRILDLRKLGAIGIFEINYFFRDVRKHLIKDDLPAPSVEDVTDEIFDMVKPKQPHGITLEDLVNSNVGDTVVSILTDIEAFYHYDNRESLIAQQAHEEHA
;
A
#
# COMPACT_ATOMS: atom_id res chain seq x y z
N GLU A 1 42.16 10.02 18.41
CA GLU A 1 41.01 9.24 18.92
C GLU A 1 39.74 9.85 18.38
N LEU A 2 39.01 9.10 17.56
CA LEU A 2 37.67 9.46 17.09
C LEU A 2 36.74 9.36 18.29
N LEU A 3 36.60 10.44 19.05
CA LEU A 3 35.43 10.66 19.90
C LEU A 3 34.25 10.82 18.95
N ILE A 4 33.69 9.70 18.51
CA ILE A 4 32.44 9.66 17.77
C ILE A 4 31.41 10.24 18.72
N LEU A 5 30.85 11.38 18.32
CA LEU A 5 29.72 12.04 18.92
C LEU A 5 28.55 11.03 18.96
N ARG A 6 28.46 10.20 20.01
CA ARG A 6 27.21 9.53 20.35
C ARG A 6 26.29 10.62 20.88
N GLN A 7 25.60 11.30 19.97
CA GLN A 7 24.32 11.88 20.33
C GLN A 7 23.44 10.69 20.69
N GLU A 8 23.15 10.54 21.98
CA GLU A 8 22.10 9.64 22.44
C GLU A 8 20.80 10.21 21.88
N LEU A 9 20.27 9.56 20.83
CA LEU A 9 18.96 9.88 20.29
C LEU A 9 17.94 9.75 21.42
N THR A 10 17.04 10.71 21.52
CA THR A 10 15.91 10.67 22.46
C THR A 10 15.01 9.46 22.17
N GLU A 11 14.21 9.03 23.16
CA GLU A 11 13.24 7.92 22.95
C GLU A 11 12.27 8.21 21.81
N GLU A 12 11.90 9.48 21.62
CA GLU A 12 11.02 9.96 20.53
C GLU A 12 11.73 9.92 19.17
N GLU A 13 13.02 10.27 19.09
CA GLU A 13 13.82 10.13 17.87
C GLU A 13 14.14 8.66 17.52
N LEU A 14 14.14 7.77 18.51
CA LEU A 14 14.22 6.32 18.30
C LEU A 14 12.88 5.75 17.82
N GLN A 15 11.76 6.28 18.31
CA GLN A 15 10.40 5.97 17.87
C GLN A 15 10.11 6.59 16.50
N GLY A 16 10.56 5.92 15.45
CA GLY A 16 10.37 6.35 14.05
C GLY A 16 11.64 6.26 13.22
N ASN A 17 12.78 6.02 13.85
CA ASN A 17 14.04 5.77 13.15
C ASN A 17 14.12 4.31 12.68
N TRP A 18 13.91 4.09 11.38
CA TRP A 18 14.05 2.79 10.72
C TRP A 18 15.43 2.15 10.81
N PHE A 19 16.47 2.94 11.14
CA PHE A 19 17.83 2.45 11.39
C PHE A 19 18.08 2.09 12.86
N ALA A 20 17.11 2.35 13.75
CA ALA A 20 17.20 1.92 15.14
C ALA A 20 17.13 0.39 15.23
N PRO A 21 17.96 -0.25 16.09
CA PRO A 21 17.93 -1.69 16.28
C PRO A 21 16.54 -2.24 16.67
N ALA A 22 15.74 -1.44 17.38
CA ALA A 22 14.37 -1.82 17.76
C ALA A 22 13.46 -1.97 16.54
N THR A 23 13.37 -0.94 15.68
CA THR A 23 12.55 -0.97 14.46
C THR A 23 13.03 -2.05 13.49
N ALA A 24 14.35 -2.20 13.30
CA ALA A 24 14.90 -3.26 12.46
C ALA A 24 14.51 -4.67 12.98
N ARG A 25 14.50 -4.85 14.31
CA ARG A 25 14.08 -6.10 14.95
C ARG A 25 12.58 -6.33 14.78
N GLU A 26 11.73 -5.32 14.92
CA GLU A 26 10.29 -5.43 14.73
C GLU A 26 9.93 -5.90 13.31
N VAL A 27 10.58 -5.34 12.29
CA VAL A 27 10.37 -5.74 10.88
C VAL A 27 10.81 -7.19 10.65
N TYR A 28 11.94 -7.60 11.25
CA TYR A 28 12.40 -8.99 11.16
C TYR A 28 11.46 -9.96 11.90
N GLU A 29 10.99 -9.59 13.09
CA GLU A 29 10.00 -10.39 13.84
C GLU A 29 8.68 -10.51 13.07
N MET A 30 8.28 -9.47 12.33
CA MET A 30 7.12 -9.52 11.45
C MET A 30 7.33 -10.52 10.31
N TYR A 31 8.49 -10.50 9.65
CA TYR A 31 8.85 -11.46 8.62
C TYR A 31 8.81 -12.91 9.14
N THR A 32 9.47 -13.19 10.27
CA THR A 32 9.49 -14.54 10.86
C THR A 32 8.12 -15.01 11.33
N LYS A 33 7.21 -14.10 11.71
CA LYS A 33 5.82 -14.44 12.05
C LYS A 33 4.99 -14.81 10.81
N LEU A 34 5.30 -14.22 9.65
CA LEU A 34 4.62 -14.51 8.39
C LEU A 34 5.12 -15.82 7.76
N ASP A 35 6.39 -16.16 7.92
CA ASP A 35 7.00 -17.42 7.46
C ASP A 35 6.52 -18.62 8.31
N LEU A 36 5.41 -19.22 7.91
CA LEU A 36 4.68 -20.25 8.65
C LEU A 36 5.33 -21.63 8.51
N ASP A 37 5.95 -21.91 7.36
CA ASP A 37 6.65 -23.17 7.11
C ASP A 37 8.13 -23.12 7.53
N HIS A 38 8.60 -21.95 7.96
CA HIS A 38 9.95 -21.67 8.45
C HIS A 38 11.03 -21.98 7.41
N ASN A 39 10.71 -21.80 6.13
CA ASN A 39 11.64 -22.03 5.02
C ASN A 39 12.61 -20.83 4.80
N GLY A 40 12.40 -19.71 5.50
CA GLY A 40 13.20 -18.51 5.42
C GLY A 40 12.84 -17.55 4.28
N LEU A 41 11.76 -17.82 3.54
CA LEU A 41 11.19 -17.05 2.43
C LEU A 41 9.67 -16.88 2.66
N LEU A 42 9.00 -16.00 1.90
CA LEU A 42 7.56 -15.83 2.00
C LEU A 42 6.85 -16.18 0.69
N SER A 43 5.79 -16.98 0.81
CA SER A 43 4.79 -17.22 -0.24
C SER A 43 3.78 -16.08 -0.34
N GLN A 44 2.95 -16.09 -1.40
CA GLN A 44 1.87 -15.11 -1.56
C GLN A 44 0.83 -15.25 -0.44
N GLU A 45 0.50 -16.48 -0.06
CA GLU A 45 -0.45 -16.81 1.00
C GLU A 45 0.01 -16.31 2.37
N GLU A 46 1.32 -16.29 2.61
CA GLU A 46 1.92 -15.73 3.81
C GLU A 46 1.91 -14.21 3.77
N LEU A 47 2.30 -13.59 2.65
CA LEU A 47 2.29 -12.12 2.53
C LEU A 47 0.87 -11.54 2.63
N LEU A 48 -0.16 -12.24 2.17
CA LEU A 48 -1.56 -11.84 2.33
C LEU A 48 -1.97 -11.65 3.81
N ARG A 49 -1.27 -12.30 4.75
CA ARG A 49 -1.52 -12.16 6.20
C ARG A 49 -0.85 -10.94 6.82
N TYR A 50 -0.11 -10.16 6.03
CA TYR A 50 0.55 -8.94 6.47
C TYR A 50 -0.46 -8.04 7.21
N ARG A 51 -0.13 -7.70 8.47
CA ARG A 51 -0.93 -6.86 9.38
C ARG A 51 -2.42 -7.23 9.52
N GLY A 52 -2.76 -8.52 9.48
CA GLY A 52 -4.14 -8.96 9.72
C GLY A 52 -5.05 -8.97 8.50
N SER A 53 -4.47 -8.81 7.30
CA SER A 53 -5.08 -9.00 5.97
C SER A 53 -6.27 -8.11 5.61
N TYR A 54 -5.97 -7.04 4.86
CA TYR A 54 -6.93 -6.32 4.01
C TYR A 54 -6.40 -6.08 2.60
N LEU A 55 -5.20 -6.58 2.29
CA LEU A 55 -4.59 -6.48 0.97
C LEU A 55 -5.32 -7.35 -0.04
N THR A 56 -5.44 -6.87 -1.27
CA THR A 56 -6.06 -7.62 -2.37
C THR A 56 -5.13 -8.69 -2.93
N GLU A 57 -5.70 -9.80 -3.39
CA GLU A 57 -4.95 -10.88 -4.07
C GLU A 57 -4.24 -10.35 -5.32
N ALA A 58 -4.92 -9.55 -6.14
CA ALA A 58 -4.35 -8.88 -7.31
C ALA A 58 -3.11 -8.03 -6.96
N PHE A 59 -3.16 -7.28 -5.85
CA PHE A 59 -2.01 -6.49 -5.41
C PHE A 59 -0.84 -7.38 -4.98
N VAL A 60 -1.07 -8.37 -4.12
CA VAL A 60 0.00 -9.26 -3.65
C VAL A 60 0.60 -10.07 -4.80
N GLN A 61 -0.21 -10.56 -5.73
CA GLN A 61 0.28 -11.24 -6.94
C GLN A 61 1.26 -10.34 -7.69
N ARG A 62 0.89 -9.07 -7.88
CA ARG A 62 1.73 -8.10 -8.60
C ARG A 62 2.99 -7.69 -7.83
N VAL A 63 2.97 -7.68 -6.50
CA VAL A 63 4.19 -7.53 -5.69
C VAL A 63 5.19 -8.64 -6.02
N PHE A 64 4.76 -9.88 -6.15
CA PHE A 64 5.63 -11.01 -6.48
C PHE A 64 6.13 -10.95 -7.93
N GLU A 65 5.29 -10.52 -8.87
CA GLU A 65 5.69 -10.35 -10.28
C GLU A 65 6.71 -9.22 -10.48
N GLU A 66 6.70 -8.19 -9.63
CA GLU A 66 7.63 -7.06 -9.68
C GLU A 66 8.83 -7.19 -8.72
N SER A 67 8.89 -8.27 -7.96
CA SER A 67 9.97 -8.54 -7.01
C SER A 67 10.88 -9.65 -7.53
N GLN A 68 12.11 -9.69 -7.03
CA GLN A 68 12.95 -10.85 -7.23
C GLN A 68 12.39 -12.02 -6.41
N THR A 69 12.08 -13.13 -7.07
CA THR A 69 11.54 -14.33 -6.44
C THR A 69 12.47 -15.53 -6.60
N PHE A 70 12.38 -16.47 -5.66
CA PHE A 70 13.09 -17.73 -5.65
C PHE A 70 12.05 -18.85 -5.57
N ASN A 71 11.81 -19.53 -6.69
CA ASN A 71 10.75 -20.55 -6.81
C ASN A 71 9.35 -20.05 -6.41
N GLY A 72 9.03 -18.78 -6.68
CA GLY A 72 7.74 -18.19 -6.34
C GLY A 72 7.66 -17.59 -4.93
N TYR A 73 8.75 -17.60 -4.17
CA TYR A 73 8.84 -16.98 -2.84
C TYR A 73 9.67 -15.69 -2.88
N ILE A 74 9.39 -14.73 -2.00
CA ILE A 74 10.21 -13.53 -1.80
C ILE A 74 11.14 -13.70 -0.59
N ASP A 75 12.31 -13.08 -0.64
CA ASP A 75 13.24 -13.05 0.48
C ASP A 75 12.98 -11.87 1.42
N PHE A 76 13.74 -11.80 2.52
CA PHE A 76 13.63 -10.72 3.49
C PHE A 76 13.92 -9.33 2.88
N LYS A 77 14.79 -9.25 1.85
CA LYS A 77 15.10 -7.98 1.21
C LYS A 77 13.89 -7.46 0.43
N ALA A 78 13.25 -8.30 -0.37
CA ALA A 78 12.04 -7.94 -1.09
C ALA A 78 10.89 -7.59 -0.13
N PHE A 79 10.76 -8.33 0.97
CA PHE A 79 9.81 -7.98 2.04
C PHE A 79 10.12 -6.62 2.68
N LEU A 80 11.40 -6.30 2.93
CA LEU A 80 11.79 -5.01 3.48
C LEU A 80 11.45 -3.85 2.53
N ASP A 81 11.73 -4.01 1.23
CA ASP A 81 11.36 -3.02 0.21
C ASP A 81 9.83 -2.79 0.20
N PHE A 82 9.05 -3.87 0.34
CA PHE A 82 7.59 -3.83 0.46
C PHE A 82 7.15 -3.08 1.73
N VAL A 83 7.66 -3.44 2.90
CA VAL A 83 7.29 -2.82 4.18
C VAL A 83 7.62 -1.33 4.17
N LEU A 84 8.81 -0.95 3.71
CA LEU A 84 9.21 0.46 3.63
C LEU A 84 8.26 1.28 2.74
N ALA A 85 7.81 0.72 1.62
CA ALA A 85 6.84 1.38 0.76
C ALA A 85 5.45 1.47 1.41
N MET A 86 5.03 0.45 2.17
CA MET A 86 3.73 0.42 2.85
C MET A 86 3.62 1.40 4.01
N GLU A 87 4.73 1.72 4.66
CA GLU A 87 4.78 2.60 5.84
C GLU A 87 4.75 4.07 5.51
N ASP A 88 5.34 4.46 4.37
CA ASP A 88 5.32 5.83 3.87
C ASP A 88 4.84 5.87 2.42
N LYS A 89 3.57 5.50 2.22
CA LYS A 89 2.95 5.38 0.89
C LYS A 89 2.95 6.70 0.11
N GLY A 90 2.97 7.83 0.81
CA GLY A 90 2.97 9.17 0.21
C GLY A 90 4.35 9.60 -0.29
N SER A 91 5.43 8.96 0.16
CA SER A 91 6.77 9.31 -0.31
C SER A 91 6.96 9.04 -1.81
N LYS A 92 7.81 9.84 -2.44
CA LYS A 92 8.17 9.66 -3.86
C LYS A 92 8.71 8.25 -4.13
N SER A 93 9.50 7.71 -3.21
CA SER A 93 10.09 6.38 -3.34
C SER A 93 9.02 5.28 -3.29
N ALA A 94 8.07 5.38 -2.36
CA ALA A 94 6.97 4.43 -2.27
C ALA A 94 6.03 4.52 -3.48
N LEU A 95 5.66 5.73 -3.91
CA LEU A 95 4.86 5.90 -5.14
C LEU A 95 5.57 5.32 -6.36
N HIS A 96 6.90 5.44 -6.45
CA HIS A 96 7.66 4.80 -7.51
C HIS A 96 7.65 3.27 -7.41
N TYR A 97 7.65 2.70 -6.20
CA TYR A 97 7.49 1.28 -5.94
C TYR A 97 6.10 0.79 -6.39
N PHE A 98 5.03 1.44 -5.92
CA PHE A 98 3.65 1.09 -6.26
C PHE A 98 3.34 1.30 -7.73
N PHE A 99 3.85 2.35 -8.37
CA PHE A 99 3.61 2.59 -9.78
C PHE A 99 4.09 1.42 -10.66
N ARG A 100 5.23 0.79 -10.33
CA ARG A 100 5.70 -0.40 -11.06
C ARG A 100 4.74 -1.59 -10.93
N ILE A 101 4.14 -1.74 -9.76
CA ILE A 101 3.15 -2.78 -9.45
C ILE A 101 1.84 -2.51 -10.22
N LEU A 102 1.37 -1.26 -10.17
CA LEU A 102 0.10 -0.82 -10.74
C LEU A 102 0.12 -0.70 -12.28
N ASP A 103 1.25 -0.34 -12.89
CA ASP A 103 1.41 -0.31 -14.36
C ASP A 103 1.53 -1.73 -14.94
N LEU A 104 0.40 -2.43 -15.02
CA LEU A 104 0.30 -3.82 -15.51
C LEU A 104 0.84 -3.97 -16.93
N ARG A 105 0.51 -3.01 -17.80
CA ARG A 105 0.84 -3.08 -19.23
C ARG A 105 2.21 -2.47 -19.57
N LYS A 106 2.92 -1.91 -18.59
CA LYS A 106 4.22 -1.24 -18.76
C LYS A 106 4.19 -0.13 -19.80
N LEU A 107 3.09 0.61 -19.82
CA LEU A 107 2.88 1.74 -20.75
C LEU A 107 3.31 3.08 -20.14
N GLY A 108 3.76 3.08 -18.88
CA GLY A 108 4.12 4.29 -18.15
C GLY A 108 2.90 5.09 -17.69
N ALA A 109 1.72 4.47 -17.66
CA ALA A 109 0.47 5.11 -17.23
C ALA A 109 -0.51 4.09 -16.63
N ILE A 110 -1.17 4.49 -15.53
CA ILE A 110 -2.30 3.78 -14.92
C ILE A 110 -3.57 4.29 -15.60
N GLY A 111 -4.28 3.41 -16.31
CA GLY A 111 -5.55 3.74 -16.95
C GLY A 111 -6.70 2.88 -16.41
N ILE A 112 -7.84 2.97 -17.10
CA ILE A 112 -9.08 2.24 -16.75
C ILE A 112 -8.83 0.73 -16.62
N PHE A 113 -7.95 0.16 -17.46
CA PHE A 113 -7.64 -1.27 -17.42
C PHE A 113 -6.96 -1.67 -16.11
N GLU A 114 -5.93 -0.93 -15.70
CA GLU A 114 -5.23 -1.14 -14.43
C GLU A 114 -6.18 -0.97 -13.25
N ILE A 115 -6.95 0.12 -13.22
CA ILE A 115 -7.92 0.41 -12.15
C ILE A 115 -8.93 -0.72 -12.03
N ASN A 116 -9.53 -1.15 -13.14
CA ASN A 116 -10.49 -2.26 -13.16
C ASN A 116 -9.89 -3.56 -12.63
N TYR A 117 -8.66 -3.89 -13.04
CA TYR A 117 -7.99 -5.13 -12.62
C TYR A 117 -7.86 -5.21 -11.10
N PHE A 118 -7.35 -4.15 -10.47
CA PHE A 118 -7.14 -4.11 -9.03
C PHE A 118 -8.46 -3.94 -8.25
N PHE A 119 -9.33 -3.04 -8.70
CA PHE A 119 -10.58 -2.74 -8.00
C PHE A 119 -11.56 -3.91 -8.00
N ARG A 120 -11.46 -4.84 -8.96
CA ARG A 120 -12.31 -6.03 -8.99
C ARG A 120 -12.26 -6.86 -7.72
N ASP A 121 -11.09 -6.98 -7.09
CA ASP A 121 -10.91 -7.77 -5.87
C ASP A 121 -11.50 -7.06 -4.64
N VAL A 122 -11.36 -5.73 -4.59
CA VAL A 122 -12.02 -4.87 -3.58
C VAL A 122 -13.53 -5.02 -3.71
N ARG A 123 -14.06 -4.79 -4.91
CA ARG A 123 -15.49 -4.89 -5.21
C ARG A 123 -16.07 -6.27 -4.88
N LYS A 124 -15.33 -7.34 -5.17
CA LYS A 124 -15.73 -8.72 -4.85
C LYS A 124 -15.86 -8.93 -3.34
N HIS A 125 -14.97 -8.35 -2.54
CA HIS A 125 -15.06 -8.42 -1.08
C HIS A 125 -16.23 -7.62 -0.52
N LEU A 126 -16.43 -6.38 -0.98
CA LEU A 126 -17.58 -5.56 -0.56
C LEU A 126 -18.92 -6.27 -0.82
N ILE A 127 -19.09 -6.85 -2.01
CA ILE A 127 -20.30 -7.60 -2.36
C ILE A 127 -20.47 -8.85 -1.48
N LYS A 128 -19.37 -9.54 -1.16
CA LYS A 128 -19.39 -10.73 -0.30
C LYS A 128 -19.83 -10.40 1.14
N ASP A 129 -19.49 -9.20 1.61
CA ASP A 129 -19.81 -8.72 2.95
C ASP A 129 -21.14 -7.91 2.99
N ASP A 130 -21.95 -7.99 1.92
CA ASP A 130 -23.22 -7.27 1.75
C ASP A 130 -23.10 -5.74 1.91
N LEU A 131 -21.93 -5.18 1.56
CA LEU A 131 -21.65 -3.74 1.58
C LEU A 131 -21.94 -3.09 0.21
N PRO A 132 -22.31 -1.79 0.18
CA PRO A 132 -22.38 -1.03 -1.07
C PRO A 132 -21.05 -1.08 -1.82
N ALA A 133 -21.11 -1.34 -3.13
CA ALA A 133 -19.93 -1.46 -3.96
C ALA A 133 -20.12 -0.59 -5.22
N PRO A 134 -19.31 0.47 -5.41
CA PRO A 134 -19.46 1.36 -6.56
C PRO A 134 -19.10 0.66 -7.87
N SER A 135 -19.49 1.27 -8.99
CA SER A 135 -19.09 0.79 -10.31
C SER A 135 -17.60 1.08 -10.55
N VAL A 136 -17.00 0.36 -11.51
CA VAL A 136 -15.60 0.60 -11.89
C VAL A 136 -15.46 1.98 -12.52
N GLU A 137 -16.48 2.38 -13.27
CA GLU A 137 -16.59 3.69 -13.91
C GLU A 137 -16.56 4.82 -12.88
N ASP A 138 -17.38 4.72 -11.82
CA ASP A 138 -17.44 5.74 -10.76
C ASP A 138 -16.08 5.88 -10.03
N VAL A 139 -15.45 4.76 -9.67
CA VAL A 139 -14.13 4.78 -9.01
C VAL A 139 -13.04 5.29 -9.94
N THR A 140 -13.13 4.98 -11.23
CA THR A 140 -12.19 5.51 -12.22
C THR A 140 -12.33 7.02 -12.33
N ASP A 141 -13.55 7.53 -12.49
CA ASP A 141 -13.81 8.96 -12.60
C ASP A 141 -13.34 9.69 -11.33
N GLU A 142 -13.62 9.14 -10.14
CA GLU A 142 -13.16 9.70 -8.88
C GLU A 142 -11.62 9.76 -8.77
N ILE A 143 -10.92 8.68 -9.13
CA ILE A 143 -9.45 8.66 -9.15
C ILE A 143 -8.90 9.70 -10.13
N PHE A 144 -9.49 9.83 -11.32
CA PHE A 144 -9.06 10.80 -12.32
C PHE A 144 -9.33 12.25 -11.88
N ASP A 145 -10.46 12.50 -11.23
CA ASP A 145 -10.82 13.81 -10.68
C ASP A 145 -9.92 14.23 -9.50
N MET A 146 -9.49 13.26 -8.69
CA MET A 146 -8.51 13.48 -7.63
C MET A 146 -7.13 13.81 -8.17
N VAL A 147 -6.62 13.00 -9.10
CA VAL A 147 -5.24 13.10 -9.60
C VAL A 147 -5.07 14.24 -10.61
N LYS A 148 -6.09 14.51 -11.42
CA LYS A 148 -6.09 15.51 -12.51
C LYS A 148 -4.88 15.33 -13.45
N PRO A 149 -4.74 14.14 -14.08
CA PRO A 149 -3.56 13.84 -14.89
C PRO A 149 -3.46 14.78 -16.10
N LYS A 150 -2.23 15.04 -16.55
CA LYS A 150 -1.99 15.84 -17.77
C LYS A 150 -2.61 15.22 -19.03
N GLN A 151 -2.71 13.89 -19.08
CA GLN A 151 -3.30 13.14 -20.18
C GLN A 151 -4.67 12.58 -19.78
N PRO A 152 -5.73 12.71 -20.62
CA PRO A 152 -7.10 12.34 -20.22
C PRO A 152 -7.33 10.86 -19.90
N HIS A 153 -6.45 9.96 -20.32
CA HIS A 153 -6.68 8.51 -20.26
C HIS A 153 -5.58 7.74 -19.53
N GLY A 154 -4.69 8.43 -18.83
CA GLY A 154 -3.59 7.78 -18.15
C GLY A 154 -2.96 8.67 -17.10
N ILE A 155 -2.82 8.12 -15.90
CA ILE A 155 -2.10 8.72 -14.78
C ILE A 155 -0.65 8.27 -14.85
N THR A 156 0.27 9.19 -15.11
CA THR A 156 1.70 8.89 -15.07
C THR A 156 2.23 8.91 -13.64
N LEU A 157 3.46 8.40 -13.43
CA LEU A 157 4.12 8.52 -12.13
C LEU A 157 4.29 9.99 -11.71
N GLU A 158 4.57 10.88 -12.66
CA GLU A 158 4.71 12.31 -12.37
C GLU A 158 3.38 12.89 -11.88
N ASP A 159 2.25 12.52 -12.51
CA ASP A 159 0.92 12.94 -12.07
C ASP A 159 0.62 12.42 -10.67
N LEU A 160 0.88 11.14 -10.41
CA LEU A 160 0.62 10.50 -9.11
C LEU A 160 1.44 11.12 -7.97
N VAL A 161 2.70 11.49 -8.24
CA VAL A 161 3.59 12.14 -7.26
C VAL A 161 3.19 13.59 -7.01
N ASN A 162 2.79 14.33 -8.05
CA ASN A 162 2.49 15.76 -7.93
C ASN A 162 1.08 16.06 -7.42
N SER A 163 0.18 15.08 -7.44
CA SER A 163 -1.22 15.24 -7.01
C SER A 163 -1.40 15.33 -5.49
N ASN A 164 -0.40 14.90 -4.71
CA ASN A 164 -0.47 14.76 -3.23
C ASN A 164 -1.58 13.82 -2.72
N VAL A 165 -2.15 12.99 -3.60
CA VAL A 165 -3.18 11.99 -3.26
C VAL A 165 -2.76 10.57 -3.69
N GLY A 166 -1.48 10.39 -4.01
CA GLY A 166 -0.96 9.12 -4.52
C GLY A 166 -1.09 7.97 -3.53
N ASP A 167 -0.92 8.23 -2.24
CA ASP A 167 -1.15 7.29 -1.15
C ASP A 167 -2.61 6.82 -1.08
N THR A 168 -3.56 7.74 -1.31
CA THR A 168 -4.99 7.47 -1.35
C THR A 168 -5.33 6.58 -2.55
N VAL A 169 -4.82 6.92 -3.74
CA VAL A 169 -5.03 6.12 -4.96
C VAL A 169 -4.46 4.72 -4.80
N VAL A 170 -3.24 4.59 -4.25
CA VAL A 170 -2.64 3.27 -3.96
C VAL A 170 -3.53 2.50 -3.00
N SER A 171 -4.01 3.14 -1.93
CA SER A 171 -4.82 2.49 -0.90
C SER A 171 -6.15 1.96 -1.47
N ILE A 172 -6.85 2.78 -2.26
CA ILE A 172 -8.11 2.41 -2.95
C ILE A 172 -7.95 1.15 -3.81
N LEU A 173 -6.81 1.00 -4.48
CA LEU A 173 -6.57 -0.10 -5.41
C LEU A 173 -6.00 -1.35 -4.74
N THR A 174 -5.37 -1.24 -3.58
CA THR A 174 -4.55 -2.32 -3.00
C THR A 174 -5.11 -2.90 -1.71
N ASP A 175 -6.00 -2.19 -1.02
CA ASP A 175 -6.47 -2.54 0.32
C ASP A 175 -7.99 -2.32 0.47
N ILE A 176 -8.69 -3.35 0.95
CA ILE A 176 -10.15 -3.40 1.09
C ILE A 176 -10.62 -2.47 2.22
N GLU A 177 -9.93 -2.48 3.37
CA GLU A 177 -10.29 -1.66 4.53
C GLU A 177 -9.98 -0.20 4.25
N ALA A 178 -8.83 0.07 3.60
CA ALA A 178 -8.48 1.43 3.21
C ALA A 178 -9.49 2.00 2.20
N PHE A 179 -9.96 1.19 1.25
CA PHE A 179 -11.07 1.59 0.38
C PHE A 179 -12.35 1.88 1.19
N TYR A 180 -12.73 0.99 2.10
CA TYR A 180 -13.94 1.17 2.91
C TYR A 180 -13.91 2.46 3.72
N HIS A 181 -12.79 2.77 4.37
CA HIS A 181 -12.62 4.02 5.10
C HIS A 181 -12.66 5.24 4.19
N TYR A 182 -12.07 5.16 3.00
CA TYR A 182 -12.11 6.22 2.02
C TYR A 182 -13.54 6.51 1.54
N ASP A 183 -14.30 5.47 1.18
CA ASP A 183 -15.67 5.56 0.68
C ASP A 183 -16.63 6.10 1.77
N ASN A 184 -16.40 5.73 3.02
CA ASN A 184 -17.23 6.15 4.17
C ASN A 184 -16.70 7.40 4.89
N ARG A 185 -15.67 8.07 4.36
CA ARG A 185 -14.97 9.17 5.05
C ARG A 185 -15.90 10.29 5.52
N GLU A 186 -16.87 10.68 4.69
CA GLU A 186 -17.80 11.77 5.01
C GLU A 186 -18.71 11.41 6.17
N SER A 187 -19.22 10.17 6.19
CA SER A 187 -20.07 9.64 7.26
C SER A 187 -19.29 9.53 8.58
N LEU A 188 -18.03 9.06 8.52
CA LEU A 188 -17.18 8.91 9.71
C LEU A 188 -16.82 10.27 10.32
N ILE A 189 -16.51 11.27 9.49
CA ILE A 189 -16.26 12.65 9.94
C ILE A 189 -17.51 13.24 10.61
N ALA A 190 -18.69 13.01 10.02
CA ALA A 190 -19.95 13.49 10.59
C ALA A 190 -20.28 12.85 11.96
N GLN A 191 -19.95 11.56 12.14
CA GLN A 191 -20.13 10.86 13.41
C GLN A 191 -19.19 11.40 14.51
N GLN A 192 -17.91 11.60 14.19
CA GLN A 192 -16.92 12.14 15.12
C GLN A 192 -17.28 13.57 15.58
N ALA A 193 -17.72 14.43 14.66
CA ALA A 193 -18.17 15.77 14.99
C ALA A 193 -19.42 15.77 15.90
N HIS A 194 -20.29 14.77 15.78
CA HIS A 194 -21.45 14.62 16.66
C HIS A 194 -21.06 14.16 18.07
N GLU A 195 -20.07 13.28 18.22
CA GLU A 195 -19.58 12.81 19.51
C GLU A 195 -18.79 13.88 20.28
N GLU A 196 -18.04 14.74 19.59
CA GLU A 196 -17.32 15.86 20.23
C GLU A 196 -18.23 17.01 20.70
N HIS A 197 -19.46 17.07 20.19
CA HIS A 197 -20.45 18.08 20.52
C HIS A 197 -21.58 17.59 21.45
N ALA A 198 -21.52 16.33 21.88
CA ALA A 198 -22.45 15.71 22.84
C ALA A 198 -21.87 15.69 24.26
#